data_AF-A0AAD4C734-F1
#
_entry.id   AF-A0AAD4C734-F1
#
_cell.length_a   1.000
_cell.length_b   1.000
_cell.length_c   1.000
_cell.angle_alpha   90.00
_cell.angle_beta   90.00
_cell.angle_gamma   90.00
#
_symmetry.space_group_name_H-M   'P 1'
#
loop_
_entity.id
_entity.type
_entity.pdbx_description
1 polymer ?
#
loop_
_entity_poly.entity_id
_entity_poly.type
_entity_poly.pdbx_seq_one_letter_code
_entity_poly.pdbx_strand_id
1 'polypeptide(L)'
;AHLILKEYNHTACDPSRPEGCVRCSPTRPSVCCDLDSPSQFMSLDPPIPPALPKNPARSHVDTKYTMEAKEVDLCNALEEWRVAKAVNERGEACVMDYGPGFILPTATIDRIVNCAHHSKLRTVDDLRKETRWSGVALYGTEVLAIVNIFIPQQTNTPALVRAPLLPRPVLQPCVQSTDLLPAPASTSGTKKNKCSACGLPGHNSTVFSLSMEFSLLTVIRT
;
A
#
# COMPACT_ATOMS: atom_id res chain seq x y z
N ALA A 1 20.50 24.89 -20.99
CA ALA A 1 21.35 25.12 -19.81
C ALA A 1 22.33 23.96 -19.70
N HIS A 2 23.62 24.23 -19.94
CA HIS A 2 24.67 23.21 -19.80
C HIS A 2 24.78 22.84 -18.32
N LEU A 3 24.52 21.58 -17.96
CA LEU A 3 24.81 21.08 -16.63
C LEU A 3 26.33 21.07 -16.47
N ILE A 4 26.87 22.06 -15.77
CA ILE A 4 28.25 22.04 -15.32
C ILE A 4 28.32 20.97 -14.23
N LEU A 5 28.80 19.79 -14.58
CA LEU A 5 29.31 18.83 -13.59
C LEU A 5 30.43 19.56 -12.84
N LYS A 6 30.17 19.99 -11.61
CA LYS A 6 31.23 20.42 -10.71
C LYS A 6 32.08 19.19 -10.40
N GLU A 7 33.20 19.07 -11.08
CA GLU A 7 34.22 18.09 -10.72
C GLU A 7 34.68 18.40 -9.29
N TYR A 8 34.36 17.51 -8.36
CA TYR A 8 34.76 17.65 -6.97
C TYR A 8 36.20 17.17 -6.82
N ASN A 9 37.13 18.12 -6.79
CA ASN A 9 38.54 17.80 -6.60
C ASN A 9 38.89 17.80 -5.10
N HIS A 10 39.10 16.62 -4.54
CA HIS A 10 39.45 16.43 -3.13
C HIS A 10 40.82 17.02 -2.74
N THR A 11 41.68 17.34 -3.72
CA THR A 11 42.98 17.99 -3.48
C THR A 11 42.86 19.52 -3.43
N ALA A 12 41.72 20.11 -3.78
CA ALA A 12 41.54 21.57 -3.80
C ALA A 12 41.67 22.22 -2.42
N CYS A 13 41.41 21.47 -1.34
CA CYS A 13 41.52 21.96 0.04
C CYS A 13 42.98 22.08 0.52
N ASP A 14 43.89 21.25 -0.01
CA ASP A 14 45.30 21.24 0.37
C ASP A 14 46.16 20.77 -0.83
N PRO A 15 46.62 21.69 -1.68
CA PRO A 15 47.40 21.36 -2.88
C PRO A 15 48.78 20.77 -2.58
N SER A 16 49.25 20.86 -1.33
CA SER A 16 50.54 20.30 -0.92
C SER A 16 50.49 18.78 -0.73
N ARG A 17 49.27 18.21 -0.63
CA ARG A 17 49.04 16.78 -0.44
C ARG A 17 48.32 16.19 -1.66
N PRO A 18 48.90 15.19 -2.34
CA PRO A 18 48.31 14.62 -3.56
C PRO A 18 46.99 13.88 -3.31
N GLU A 19 46.72 13.49 -2.07
CA GLU A 19 45.46 12.82 -1.67
C GLU A 19 44.46 13.76 -0.98
N GLY A 20 44.78 15.06 -0.88
CA GLY A 20 43.99 16.02 -0.11
C GLY A 20 44.20 15.90 1.41
N CYS A 21 43.51 16.75 2.17
CA CYS A 21 43.54 16.69 3.63
C CYS A 21 42.75 15.48 4.15
N VAL A 22 42.92 15.11 5.42
CA VAL A 22 42.25 13.95 6.06
C VAL A 22 40.72 13.96 5.89
N ARG A 23 40.12 15.13 5.76
CA ARG A 23 38.67 15.30 5.58
C ARG A 23 38.22 15.14 4.11
N CYS A 24 39.09 15.48 3.17
CA CYS A 24 38.77 15.45 1.74
C CYS A 24 39.27 14.18 1.06
N SER A 25 40.32 13.53 1.59
CA SER A 25 40.89 12.31 1.05
C SER A 25 39.84 11.19 1.01
N PRO A 26 39.59 10.54 -0.14
CA PRO A 26 38.67 9.43 -0.22
C PRO A 26 39.11 8.30 0.71
N THR A 27 38.29 7.98 1.71
CA THR A 27 38.54 6.81 2.56
C THR A 27 38.38 5.56 1.72
N ARG A 28 39.45 4.79 1.55
CA ARG A 28 39.34 3.47 0.93
C ARG A 28 38.50 2.57 1.84
N PRO A 29 37.38 2.02 1.36
CA PRO A 29 36.61 1.10 2.17
C PRO A 29 37.45 -0.16 2.42
N SER A 30 37.36 -0.73 3.63
CA SER A 30 38.05 -1.98 3.99
C SER A 30 37.50 -3.20 3.26
N VAL A 31 36.34 -3.06 2.61
CA VAL A 31 35.62 -4.09 1.86
C VAL A 31 35.11 -3.45 0.58
N CYS A 32 35.36 -4.05 -0.57
CA CYS A 32 34.97 -3.46 -1.85
C CYS A 32 33.45 -3.53 -2.06
N CYS A 33 32.90 -4.74 -2.08
CA CYS A 33 31.48 -5.00 -2.19
C CYS A 33 31.15 -6.43 -1.75
N ASP A 34 29.85 -6.74 -1.70
CA ASP A 34 29.34 -8.08 -1.36
C ASP A 34 29.78 -9.15 -2.39
N LEU A 35 30.05 -8.75 -3.64
CA LEU A 35 30.53 -9.69 -4.67
C LEU A 35 31.95 -10.20 -4.37
N ASP A 36 32.84 -9.33 -3.90
CA ASP A 36 34.25 -9.67 -3.65
C ASP A 36 34.48 -10.25 -2.25
N SER A 37 33.54 -10.05 -1.32
CA SER A 37 33.70 -10.44 0.08
C SER A 37 32.37 -10.81 0.75
N PRO A 38 31.63 -11.81 0.22
CA PRO A 38 30.28 -12.12 0.69
C PRO A 38 30.22 -12.52 2.17
N SER A 39 31.28 -13.14 2.68
CA SER A 39 31.38 -13.51 4.10
C SER A 39 31.32 -12.32 5.06
N GLN A 40 31.70 -11.11 4.61
CA GLN A 40 31.64 -9.90 5.43
C GLN A 40 30.22 -9.30 5.52
N PHE A 41 29.32 -9.73 4.64
CA PHE A 41 27.93 -9.26 4.58
C PHE A 41 26.93 -10.30 5.09
N MET A 42 27.33 -11.55 5.35
CA MET A 42 26.44 -12.60 5.88
C MET A 42 25.73 -12.23 7.20
N SER A 43 26.35 -11.40 8.04
CA SER A 43 25.72 -10.91 9.28
C SER A 43 24.79 -9.72 9.06
N LEU A 44 24.85 -9.10 7.88
CA LEU A 44 24.00 -7.97 7.49
C LEU A 44 22.70 -8.43 6.83
N ASP A 45 22.58 -9.70 6.47
CA ASP A 45 21.33 -10.29 6.01
C ASP A 45 20.45 -10.64 7.22
N PRO A 46 19.47 -9.79 7.60
CA PRO A 46 18.53 -10.18 8.63
C PRO A 46 17.77 -11.43 8.15
N PRO A 47 17.48 -12.39 9.04
CA PRO A 47 16.60 -13.49 8.69
C PRO A 47 15.28 -12.91 8.19
N ILE A 48 14.86 -13.32 6.99
CA ILE A 48 13.61 -12.85 6.38
C ILE A 48 12.49 -13.21 7.36
N PRO A 49 11.80 -12.21 7.95
CA PRO A 49 10.74 -12.51 8.88
C PRO A 49 9.64 -13.31 8.16
N PRO A 50 8.93 -14.19 8.88
CA PRO A 50 7.82 -14.93 8.29
C PRO A 50 6.83 -13.94 7.65
N ALA A 51 6.30 -14.32 6.49
CA ALA A 51 5.39 -13.46 5.74
C ALA A 51 4.25 -12.98 6.63
N LEU A 52 4.15 -11.65 6.80
CA LEU A 52 3.08 -11.05 7.56
C LEU A 52 1.72 -11.42 6.92
N PRO A 53 0.66 -11.58 7.73
CA PRO A 53 -0.69 -11.79 7.21
C PRO A 53 -1.03 -10.66 6.23
N LYS A 54 -1.53 -11.04 5.05
CA LYS A 54 -1.91 -10.08 4.03
C LYS A 54 -3.07 -9.24 4.55
N ASN A 55 -2.96 -7.92 4.39
CA ASN A 55 -4.09 -7.04 4.66
C ASN A 55 -5.31 -7.48 3.84
N PRO A 56 -6.52 -7.37 4.42
CA PRO A 56 -7.74 -7.68 3.68
C PRO A 56 -7.79 -6.88 2.37
N ALA A 57 -8.30 -7.53 1.33
CA ALA A 57 -8.47 -6.88 0.05
C ALA A 57 -9.47 -5.72 0.17
N ARG A 58 -9.17 -4.61 -0.52
CA ARG A 58 -10.11 -3.50 -0.69
C ARG A 58 -11.30 -3.98 -1.49
N SER A 59 -12.48 -3.48 -1.17
CA SER A 59 -13.66 -3.76 -1.97
C SER A 59 -13.52 -3.16 -3.38
N HIS A 60 -14.08 -3.83 -4.38
CA HIS A 60 -14.26 -3.24 -5.71
C HIS A 60 -15.37 -2.20 -5.63
N VAL A 61 -15.07 -0.94 -5.94
CA VAL A 61 -16.02 0.17 -5.92
C VAL A 61 -16.12 0.70 -7.33
N ASP A 62 -17.33 0.80 -7.86
CA ASP A 62 -17.54 1.40 -9.18
C ASP A 62 -17.40 2.92 -9.05
N THR A 63 -16.43 3.47 -9.78
CA THR A 63 -16.18 4.92 -9.85
C THR A 63 -16.94 5.58 -11.00
N LYS A 64 -17.65 4.79 -11.83
CA LYS A 64 -18.49 5.30 -12.91
C LYS A 64 -19.88 5.60 -12.36
N TYR A 65 -19.99 6.68 -11.61
CA TYR A 65 -21.27 7.24 -11.21
C TYR A 65 -21.22 8.76 -11.31
N THR A 66 -22.40 9.37 -11.37
CA THR A 66 -22.52 10.83 -11.32
C THR A 66 -22.52 11.24 -9.86
N MET A 67 -21.54 12.05 -9.43
CA MET A 67 -21.55 12.63 -8.09
C MET A 67 -22.82 13.45 -7.89
N GLU A 68 -23.60 13.12 -6.85
CA GLU A 68 -24.75 13.91 -6.45
C GLU A 68 -24.29 15.02 -5.50
N ALA A 69 -25.20 15.92 -5.13
CA ALA A 69 -24.89 17.04 -4.24
C ALA A 69 -24.26 16.60 -2.91
N LYS A 70 -24.76 15.50 -2.31
CA LYS A 70 -24.24 14.96 -1.05
C LYS A 70 -22.78 14.49 -1.12
N GLU A 71 -22.34 13.91 -2.25
CA GLU A 71 -20.95 13.50 -2.42
C GLU A 71 -20.03 14.72 -2.60
N VAL A 72 -20.51 15.75 -3.32
CA VAL A 72 -19.78 17.01 -3.47
C VAL A 72 -19.64 17.71 -2.12
N ASP A 73 -20.73 17.79 -1.36
CA ASP A 73 -20.74 18.39 -0.02
C ASP A 73 -19.83 17.62 0.95
N LEU A 74 -19.85 16.28 0.89
CA LEU A 74 -18.91 15.44 1.66
C LEU A 74 -17.46 15.70 1.26
N CYS A 75 -17.16 15.82 -0.03
CA CYS A 75 -15.82 16.14 -0.51
C CYS A 75 -15.36 17.48 0.06
N ASN A 76 -16.17 18.53 -0.08
CA ASN A 76 -15.86 19.86 0.43
C ASN A 76 -15.66 19.86 1.95
N ALA A 77 -16.52 19.18 2.71
CA ALA A 77 -16.40 19.09 4.16
C ALA A 77 -15.12 18.36 4.60
N LEU A 78 -14.70 17.31 3.87
CA LEU A 78 -13.44 16.62 4.13
C LEU A 78 -12.22 17.49 3.78
N GLU A 79 -12.32 18.31 2.73
CA GLU A 79 -11.25 19.25 2.38
C GLU A 79 -11.12 20.37 3.42
N GLU A 80 -12.22 20.95 3.88
CA GLU A 80 -12.25 21.97 4.93
C GLU A 80 -11.70 21.41 6.25
N TRP A 81 -12.18 20.23 6.66
CA TRP A 81 -11.66 19.54 7.85
C TRP A 81 -10.16 19.27 7.72
N ARG A 82 -9.70 18.81 6.55
CA ARG A 82 -8.28 18.54 6.29
C ARG A 82 -7.41 19.79 6.47
N VAL A 83 -7.85 20.95 5.94
CA VAL A 83 -7.14 22.22 6.09
C VAL A 83 -7.11 22.65 7.56
N ALA A 84 -8.27 22.67 8.23
CA ALA A 84 -8.37 23.06 9.63
C ALA A 84 -7.49 22.18 10.53
N LYS A 85 -7.50 20.86 10.31
CA LYS A 85 -6.68 19.91 11.06
C LYS A 85 -5.19 20.12 10.81
N ALA A 86 -4.78 20.36 9.57
CA ALA A 86 -3.39 20.62 9.22
C ALA A 86 -2.85 21.90 9.88
N VAL A 87 -3.65 22.97 9.90
CA VAL A 87 -3.32 24.22 10.60
C VAL A 87 -3.21 23.99 12.10
N ASN A 88 -4.13 23.22 12.70
CA ASN A 88 -4.09 22.93 14.13
C ASN A 88 -2.85 22.11 14.54
N GLU A 89 -2.42 21.15 13.73
CA GLU A 89 -1.31 20.24 14.05
C GLU A 89 0.08 20.84 13.78
N ARG A 90 0.22 21.69 12.76
CA ARG A 90 1.54 22.20 12.31
C ARG A 90 1.63 23.71 12.10
N GLY A 91 0.53 24.43 12.29
CA GLY A 91 0.46 25.87 12.04
C GLY A 91 0.29 26.22 10.56
N GLU A 92 -0.18 27.44 10.32
CA GLU A 92 -0.52 27.95 8.98
C GLU A 92 0.70 28.00 8.04
N ALA A 93 1.86 28.43 8.53
CA ALA A 93 3.09 28.48 7.73
C ALA A 93 3.46 27.11 7.13
N CYS A 94 3.34 26.03 7.91
CA CYS A 94 3.61 24.67 7.42
C CYS A 94 2.60 24.24 6.35
N VAL A 95 1.33 24.65 6.48
CA VAL A 95 0.30 24.33 5.48
C VAL A 95 0.54 25.10 4.18
N MET A 96 1.03 26.33 4.25
CA MET A 96 1.40 27.11 3.06
C MET A 96 2.58 26.49 2.30
N ASP A 97 3.59 25.98 3.02
CA ASP A 97 4.78 25.40 2.40
C ASP A 97 4.56 24.00 1.82
N TYR A 98 3.81 23.14 2.52
CA TYR A 98 3.68 21.71 2.19
C TYR A 98 2.27 21.29 1.73
N GLY A 99 1.28 22.17 1.87
CA GLY A 99 -0.14 21.84 1.69
C GLY A 99 -0.69 20.98 2.83
N PRO A 100 -2.02 20.81 2.91
CA PRO A 100 -2.67 20.07 4.00
C PRO A 100 -2.74 18.55 3.74
N GLY A 101 -2.19 18.09 2.61
CA GLY A 101 -2.27 16.69 2.17
C GLY A 101 -1.54 15.69 3.06
N PHE A 102 -0.63 16.14 3.94
CA PHE A 102 0.04 15.28 4.91
C PHE A 102 -0.90 14.75 6.00
N ILE A 103 -2.01 15.45 6.29
CA ILE A 103 -3.05 14.94 7.18
C ILE A 103 -3.88 13.90 6.43
N LEU A 104 -4.50 14.29 5.31
CA LEU A 104 -5.39 13.45 4.54
C LEU A 104 -5.13 13.63 3.02
N PRO A 105 -4.46 12.68 2.36
CA PRO A 105 -4.15 12.81 0.93
C PRO A 105 -5.41 12.89 0.07
N THR A 106 -5.39 13.67 -1.02
CA THR A 106 -6.55 13.85 -1.91
C THR A 106 -7.08 12.51 -2.44
N ALA A 107 -6.20 11.60 -2.87
CA ALA A 107 -6.62 10.26 -3.30
C ALA A 107 -7.32 9.44 -2.20
N THR A 108 -7.07 9.75 -0.92
CA THR A 108 -7.78 9.16 0.21
C THR A 108 -9.18 9.75 0.34
N ILE A 109 -9.33 11.07 0.17
CA ILE A 109 -10.65 11.74 0.12
C ILE A 109 -11.50 11.14 -1.00
N ASP A 110 -10.97 11.06 -2.22
CA ASP A 110 -11.68 10.46 -3.35
C ASP A 110 -12.14 9.04 -3.04
N ARG A 111 -11.25 8.23 -2.45
CA ARG A 111 -11.59 6.86 -2.04
C ARG A 111 -12.68 6.83 -0.97
N ILE A 112 -12.65 7.75 0.00
CA ILE A 112 -13.66 7.86 1.05
C ILE A 112 -15.01 8.19 0.44
N VAL A 113 -15.09 9.22 -0.41
CA VAL A 113 -16.33 9.64 -1.08
C VAL A 113 -16.91 8.49 -1.92
N ASN A 114 -16.07 7.83 -2.72
CA ASN A 114 -16.47 6.64 -3.49
C ASN A 114 -17.00 5.51 -2.59
N CYS A 115 -16.32 5.20 -1.48
CA CYS A 115 -16.78 4.14 -0.58
C CYS A 115 -18.05 4.53 0.19
N ALA A 116 -18.21 5.80 0.54
CA ALA A 116 -19.37 6.35 1.22
C ALA A 116 -20.62 6.27 0.34
N HIS A 117 -20.50 6.63 -0.95
CA HIS A 117 -21.58 6.49 -1.95
C HIS A 117 -22.14 5.07 -1.99
N HIS A 118 -21.27 4.06 -1.96
CA HIS A 118 -21.63 2.64 -1.96
C HIS A 118 -21.92 2.07 -0.56
N SER A 119 -22.06 2.92 0.46
CA SER A 119 -22.35 2.53 1.85
C SER A 119 -21.37 1.50 2.46
N LYS A 120 -20.08 1.63 2.13
CA LYS A 120 -19.02 0.68 2.55
C LYS A 120 -18.20 1.13 3.75
N LEU A 121 -18.46 2.31 4.31
CA LEU A 121 -17.70 2.88 5.42
C LEU A 121 -18.52 2.87 6.70
N ARG A 122 -18.83 1.70 7.25
CA ARG A 122 -19.67 1.59 8.46
C ARG A 122 -18.88 1.80 9.74
N THR A 123 -17.64 1.34 9.74
CA THR A 123 -16.75 1.35 10.90
C THR A 123 -15.40 1.97 10.57
N VAL A 124 -14.64 2.31 11.60
CA VAL A 124 -13.25 2.77 11.45
C VAL A 124 -12.37 1.68 10.82
N ASP A 125 -12.69 0.41 11.03
CA ASP A 125 -11.97 -0.70 10.40
C ASP A 125 -12.29 -0.84 8.91
N ASP A 126 -13.52 -0.53 8.48
CA ASP A 126 -13.85 -0.42 7.06
C ASP A 126 -13.07 0.73 6.41
N LEU A 127 -13.00 1.89 7.09
CA LEU A 127 -12.19 3.02 6.64
C LEU A 127 -10.71 2.62 6.50
N ARG A 128 -10.16 1.92 7.49
CA ARG A 128 -8.78 1.39 7.47
C ARG A 128 -8.57 0.44 6.29
N LYS A 129 -9.49 -0.50 6.11
CA LYS A 129 -9.43 -1.51 5.05
C LYS A 129 -9.50 -0.87 3.67
N GLU A 130 -10.45 0.04 3.44
CA GLU A 130 -10.74 0.60 2.12
C GLU A 130 -9.74 1.66 1.68
N THR A 131 -9.19 2.44 2.61
CA THR A 131 -8.25 3.52 2.30
C THR A 131 -6.78 3.12 2.45
N ARG A 132 -6.47 2.23 3.40
CA ARG A 132 -5.10 1.95 3.89
C ARG A 132 -4.36 3.20 4.36
N TRP A 133 -5.10 4.23 4.74
CA TRP A 133 -4.53 5.47 5.24
C TRP A 133 -3.97 5.27 6.65
N SER A 134 -2.73 5.71 6.88
CA SER A 134 -2.04 5.57 8.16
C SER A 134 -2.67 6.41 9.27
N GLY A 135 -3.32 7.53 8.93
CA GLY A 135 -3.97 8.42 9.89
C GLY A 135 -5.29 7.90 10.45
N VAL A 136 -5.79 6.75 10.01
CA VAL A 136 -7.07 6.19 10.48
C VAL A 136 -7.08 5.94 11.98
N ALA A 137 -5.94 5.59 12.58
CA ALA A 137 -5.85 5.38 14.02
C ALA A 137 -6.06 6.67 14.84
N LEU A 138 -5.67 7.82 14.29
CA LEU A 138 -5.74 9.12 14.98
C LEU A 138 -7.03 9.86 14.66
N TYR A 139 -7.42 9.83 13.39
CA TYR A 139 -8.45 10.73 12.85
C TYR A 139 -9.65 9.97 12.27
N GLY A 140 -9.62 8.64 12.26
CA GLY A 140 -10.64 7.83 11.60
C GLY A 140 -12.04 8.03 12.18
N THR A 141 -12.17 8.29 13.47
CA THR A 141 -13.46 8.57 14.13
C THR A 141 -14.05 9.91 13.70
N GLU A 142 -13.25 10.96 13.63
CA GLU A 142 -13.68 12.29 13.16
C GLU A 142 -14.10 12.26 11.70
N VAL A 143 -13.28 11.65 10.84
CA VAL A 143 -13.58 11.49 9.41
C VAL A 143 -14.85 10.67 9.20
N LEU A 144 -15.04 9.58 9.96
CA LEU A 144 -16.25 8.77 9.87
C LEU A 144 -17.49 9.53 10.37
N ALA A 145 -17.34 10.40 11.36
CA ALA A 145 -18.43 11.27 11.81
C ALA A 145 -18.86 12.24 10.69
N ILE A 146 -17.91 12.85 9.98
CA ILE A 146 -18.20 13.71 8.81
C ILE A 146 -18.95 12.91 7.74
N VAL A 147 -18.47 11.71 7.40
CA VAL A 147 -19.14 10.83 6.41
C VAL A 147 -20.59 10.57 6.81
N ASN A 148 -20.86 10.28 8.08
CA ASN A 148 -22.20 9.98 8.56
C ASN A 148 -23.17 11.19 8.58
N ILE A 149 -22.65 12.42 8.60
CA ILE A 149 -23.47 13.64 8.48
C ILE A 149 -24.07 13.76 7.08
N PHE A 150 -23.27 13.49 6.04
CA PHE A 150 -23.69 13.66 4.65
C PHE A 150 -24.32 12.40 4.05
N ILE A 151 -23.77 11.23 4.38
CA ILE A 151 -24.23 9.93 3.85
C ILE A 151 -24.39 8.95 5.03
N PRO A 152 -25.54 8.98 5.72
CA PRO A 152 -25.80 8.10 6.85
C PRO A 152 -25.65 6.63 6.46
N GLN A 153 -24.72 5.94 7.11
CA GLN A 153 -24.46 4.52 6.85
C GLN A 153 -25.44 3.69 7.66
N GLN A 154 -26.19 2.78 7.01
CA GLN A 154 -27.11 1.89 7.71
C GLN A 154 -26.34 0.95 8.66
N THR A 155 -26.42 1.22 9.96
CA THR A 155 -26.05 0.27 11.00
C THR A 155 -27.18 -0.73 11.13
N ASN A 156 -27.03 -1.87 10.45
CA ASN A 156 -27.86 -3.05 10.72
C ASN A 156 -27.55 -3.54 12.13
N THR A 157 -28.11 -2.86 13.13
CA THR A 157 -28.25 -3.42 14.47
C THR A 157 -29.24 -4.57 14.30
N PRO A 158 -28.87 -5.84 14.56
CA PRO A 158 -29.86 -6.90 14.56
C PRO A 158 -30.84 -6.56 15.68
N ALA A 159 -32.02 -6.06 15.32
CA ALA A 159 -33.13 -5.99 16.23
C ALA A 159 -33.38 -7.44 16.66
N LEU A 160 -32.96 -7.78 17.88
CA LEU A 160 -33.40 -8.99 18.56
C LEU A 160 -34.89 -8.81 18.86
N VAL A 161 -35.72 -8.87 17.81
CA VAL A 161 -37.15 -9.07 17.96
C VAL A 161 -37.27 -10.48 18.49
N ARG A 162 -37.41 -10.57 19.81
CA ARG A 162 -37.70 -11.79 20.53
C ARG A 162 -39.09 -12.23 20.09
N ALA A 163 -39.17 -12.90 18.94
CA ALA A 163 -40.40 -13.54 18.49
C ALA A 163 -40.83 -14.50 19.60
N PRO A 164 -42.06 -14.41 20.13
CA PRO A 164 -42.57 -15.37 21.08
C PRO A 164 -42.49 -16.76 20.46
N LEU A 165 -41.73 -17.66 21.09
CA LEU A 165 -41.69 -19.07 20.72
C LEU A 165 -43.08 -19.65 20.96
N LEU A 166 -43.86 -19.83 19.89
CA LEU A 166 -45.05 -20.67 19.94
C LEU A 166 -44.59 -22.12 20.23
N PRO A 167 -45.13 -22.79 21.25
CA PRO A 167 -44.84 -24.19 21.50
C PRO A 167 -45.26 -25.05 20.31
N ARG A 168 -44.29 -25.68 19.65
CA ARG A 168 -44.52 -26.69 18.63
C ARG A 168 -45.02 -27.97 19.30
N PRO A 169 -46.20 -28.53 18.94
CA PRO A 169 -46.60 -29.85 19.42
C PRO A 169 -45.65 -30.90 18.83
N VAL A 170 -44.95 -31.62 19.71
CA VAL A 170 -44.11 -32.77 19.35
C VAL A 170 -45.02 -33.99 19.26
N LEU A 171 -45.25 -34.49 18.04
CA LEU A 171 -45.58 -35.89 17.83
C LEU A 171 -44.33 -36.58 17.28
N GLN A 172 -43.99 -37.68 17.97
CA GLN A 172 -42.77 -38.47 17.90
C GLN A 172 -42.89 -39.58 16.82
N PRO A 173 -41.91 -40.48 16.63
CA PRO A 173 -41.11 -40.57 15.41
C PRO A 173 -41.39 -41.81 14.55
N CYS A 174 -41.03 -41.76 13.27
CA CYS A 174 -40.86 -42.97 12.46
C CYS A 174 -39.38 -43.11 12.05
N VAL A 175 -38.81 -44.24 12.45
CA VAL A 175 -37.53 -44.82 12.06
C VAL A 175 -37.55 -45.22 10.58
N GLN A 176 -36.48 -44.94 9.84
CA GLN A 176 -35.82 -45.91 8.96
C GLN A 176 -34.51 -45.38 8.33
N SER A 177 -33.48 -46.21 8.45
CA SER A 177 -32.25 -46.35 7.65
C SER A 177 -32.48 -46.19 6.14
N THR A 178 -31.54 -45.90 5.23
CA THR A 178 -30.16 -46.40 5.04
C THR A 178 -29.49 -45.60 3.88
N ASP A 179 -28.16 -45.64 3.84
CA ASP A 179 -27.25 -45.51 2.68
C ASP A 179 -27.13 -44.20 1.87
N LEU A 180 -25.99 -43.52 2.06
CA LEU A 180 -25.38 -42.64 1.06
C LEU A 180 -23.87 -42.89 0.91
N LEU A 181 -23.51 -43.03 -0.36
CA LEU A 181 -22.20 -43.27 -0.97
C LEU A 181 -21.08 -42.30 -0.56
N PRO A 182 -19.80 -42.70 -0.59
CA PRO A 182 -18.68 -41.78 -0.45
C PRO A 182 -18.40 -41.02 -1.77
N ALA A 183 -18.39 -39.68 -1.69
CA ALA A 183 -17.93 -38.80 -2.75
C ALA A 183 -16.38 -38.72 -2.79
N PRO A 184 -15.74 -38.71 -3.96
CA PRO A 184 -14.29 -38.55 -4.05
C PRO A 184 -13.85 -37.10 -3.81
N ALA A 185 -12.78 -36.94 -3.06
CA ALA A 185 -12.13 -35.67 -2.76
C ALA A 185 -11.50 -35.06 -4.01
N SER A 186 -11.98 -33.89 -4.41
CA SER A 186 -11.38 -33.05 -5.45
C SER A 186 -10.22 -32.24 -4.86
N THR A 187 -8.98 -32.74 -4.98
CA THR A 187 -7.77 -31.96 -4.72
C THR A 187 -7.56 -30.94 -5.85
N SER A 188 -7.87 -29.67 -5.58
CA SER A 188 -7.57 -28.55 -6.48
C SER A 188 -6.07 -28.23 -6.44
N GLY A 189 -5.31 -28.86 -7.34
CA GLY A 189 -3.90 -28.54 -7.55
C GLY A 189 -3.71 -27.12 -8.09
N THR A 190 -3.08 -26.25 -7.30
CA THR A 190 -2.62 -24.93 -7.73
C THR A 190 -1.53 -25.10 -8.81
N LYS A 191 -1.86 -24.77 -10.06
CA LYS A 191 -0.90 -24.77 -11.16
C LYS A 191 0.16 -23.69 -10.90
N LYS A 192 1.42 -24.10 -10.72
CA LYS A 192 2.56 -23.17 -10.62
C LYS A 192 2.79 -22.54 -12.00
N ASN A 193 2.84 -21.21 -12.05
CA ASN A 193 3.12 -20.46 -13.28
C ASN A 193 4.52 -20.80 -13.80
N LYS A 194 4.64 -21.07 -15.11
CA LYS A 194 5.88 -21.40 -15.83
C LYS A 194 6.25 -20.24 -16.75
N CYS A 195 7.55 -20.01 -16.95
CA CYS A 195 8.03 -19.03 -17.94
C CYS A 195 7.54 -19.42 -19.34
N SER A 196 6.99 -18.48 -20.10
CA SER A 196 6.47 -18.74 -21.45
C SER A 196 7.58 -19.07 -22.46
N ALA A 197 8.81 -18.61 -22.22
CA ALA A 197 9.95 -18.85 -23.11
C ALA A 197 10.64 -20.21 -22.86
N CYS A 198 10.84 -20.60 -21.60
CA CYS A 198 11.59 -21.82 -21.27
C CYS A 198 10.78 -22.91 -20.55
N GLY A 199 9.53 -22.63 -20.16
CA GLY A 199 8.64 -23.60 -19.50
C GLY A 199 9.02 -23.99 -18.06
N LEU A 200 10.09 -23.43 -17.51
CA LEU A 200 10.54 -23.72 -16.14
C LEU A 200 9.85 -22.79 -15.11
N PRO A 201 9.51 -23.29 -13.92
CA PRO A 201 9.08 -22.45 -12.80
C PRO A 201 10.27 -21.68 -12.22
N GLY A 202 10.06 -20.45 -11.73
CA GLY A 202 11.07 -19.70 -10.96
C GLY A 202 11.49 -18.34 -11.53
N HIS A 203 11.12 -18.00 -12.77
CA HIS A 203 11.29 -16.64 -13.31
C HIS A 203 10.12 -16.27 -14.23
N ASN A 204 9.72 -15.00 -14.22
CA ASN A 204 8.77 -14.42 -15.17
C ASN A 204 9.56 -13.62 -16.22
N SER A 205 9.05 -13.54 -17.44
CA SER A 205 9.75 -12.97 -18.60
C SER A 205 9.92 -11.44 -18.56
N THR A 206 9.71 -10.79 -17.42
CA THR A 206 9.66 -9.32 -17.31
C THR A 206 10.86 -8.70 -16.62
N VAL A 207 11.92 -9.46 -16.32
CA VAL A 207 13.20 -8.85 -15.94
C VAL A 207 13.99 -8.63 -17.22
N PHE A 208 13.89 -7.42 -17.77
CA PHE A 208 14.79 -6.93 -18.82
C PHE A 208 16.23 -7.05 -18.31
N SER A 209 16.99 -8.00 -18.87
CA SER A 209 18.45 -7.93 -18.86
C SER A 209 18.88 -6.72 -19.68
N LEU A 210 19.34 -5.66 -19.01
CA LEU A 210 20.25 -4.71 -19.65
C LEU A 210 21.63 -5.38 -19.72
N SER A 211 21.86 -6.16 -20.77
CA SER A 211 23.21 -6.53 -21.17
C SER A 211 23.85 -5.28 -21.78
N MET A 212 24.73 -4.62 -21.02
CA MET A 212 25.67 -3.65 -21.59
C MET A 212 26.65 -4.40 -22.48
N GLU A 213 26.51 -4.29 -23.80
CA GLU A 213 27.62 -4.50 -24.71
C GLU A 213 28.25 -3.14 -25.03
N PHE A 214 29.36 -2.87 -24.37
CA PHE A 214 30.35 -1.90 -24.82
C PHE A 214 31.03 -2.49 -26.07
N SER A 215 30.78 -1.90 -27.23
CA SER A 215 31.66 -2.05 -28.40
C SER A 215 32.22 -0.68 -28.76
N LEU A 216 33.41 -0.40 -28.23
CA LEU A 216 34.35 0.57 -28.78
C LEU A 216 35.00 -0.06 -30.02
N LEU A 217 34.94 0.63 -31.16
CA LEU A 217 35.95 0.68 -32.24
C LEU A 217 35.47 1.75 -33.25
N THR A 218 35.98 2.97 -33.23
CA THR A 218 37.24 3.43 -33.86
C THR A 218 37.06 3.79 -35.36
N VAL A 219 36.95 5.10 -35.61
CA VAL A 219 37.81 5.90 -36.51
C VAL A 219 37.46 6.11 -38.01
N ILE A 220 37.69 7.39 -38.42
CA ILE A 220 38.09 7.97 -39.72
C ILE A 220 37.00 8.61 -40.63
N ARG A 221 37.20 9.94 -40.83
CA ARG A 221 37.07 10.84 -42.02
C ARG A 221 35.75 10.78 -42.82
N THR A 222 35.17 11.89 -43.25
CA THR A 222 35.76 13.10 -43.87
C THR A 222 35.04 14.37 -43.46
#